data_AF-A0A504J133-F1
#
_entry.id   AF-A0A504J133-F1
#
_cell.length_a   1.000
_cell.length_b   1.000
_cell.length_c   1.000
_cell.angle_alpha   90.00
_cell.angle_beta   90.00
_cell.angle_gamma   90.00
#
_symmetry.space_group_name_H-M   'P 1'
#
loop_
_entity.id
_entity.type
_entity.pdbx_description
1 polymer ?
#
loop_
_entity_poly.entity_id
_entity_poly.type
_entity_poly.pdbx_seq_one_letter_code
_entity_poly.pdbx_strand_id
1 'polypeptide(L)'
;MQRVITIICCLIHFFFFGQRDLKTSIEDFNNDGIVDTLTTFYEGGSMFGGRYAAITNGKTNETYKLNNDGCFCEIKDIITIPPKLAKQENKPFLDALKKQILPKQKEVADESLNWMIKSSYTNTKLSNNIYFDQIINPQTKWNTEAFESPKSYYLEIKGDTLYHLYKTIKENVTKDPKGFLVYYAHNHYRNEQQNGLQEIENNSRYTLYKTSHGVLAKKGQLHKWLFVTDIDLTGGPEKLRWDSIKKVALVEHYAIIQQNMAPSIIDQFFVINLETGICGKLKTKLYDSETIEDNNTDTFLIEDNSIQFISRREQFKYGLKDIFKAIDTLYENQN
;
A
#
# COMPACT_ATOMS: atom_id res chain seq x y z
N MET A 1 -31.37 47.32 7.35
CA MET A 1 -31.06 46.26 8.35
C MET A 1 -30.88 44.88 7.71
N GLN A 2 -31.81 44.39 6.88
CA GLN A 2 -31.68 43.06 6.23
C GLN A 2 -30.40 42.83 5.41
N ARG A 3 -29.90 43.83 4.67
CA ARG A 3 -28.67 43.69 3.86
C ARG A 3 -27.37 43.58 4.67
N VAL A 4 -27.35 44.05 5.92
CA VAL A 4 -26.16 43.98 6.79
C VAL A 4 -26.07 42.59 7.46
N ILE A 5 -27.21 41.98 7.78
CA ILE A 5 -27.28 40.64 8.37
C ILE A 5 -26.82 39.57 7.36
N THR A 6 -27.14 39.71 6.07
CA THR A 6 -26.70 38.78 5.02
C THR A 6 -25.18 38.78 4.82
N ILE A 7 -24.53 39.95 4.91
CA ILE A 7 -23.06 40.05 4.76
C ILE A 7 -22.34 39.43 5.97
N ILE A 8 -22.90 39.58 7.18
CA ILE A 8 -22.36 38.95 8.40
C ILE A 8 -22.51 37.41 8.34
N CYS A 9 -23.63 36.88 7.84
CA CYS A 9 -23.78 35.43 7.64
C CYS A 9 -22.81 34.87 6.58
N CYS A 10 -22.53 35.62 5.50
CA CYS A 10 -21.55 35.20 4.50
C CYS A 10 -20.10 35.24 5.03
N LEU A 11 -19.76 36.20 5.90
CA LEU A 11 -18.41 36.27 6.50
C LEU A 11 -18.18 35.19 7.57
N ILE A 12 -19.22 34.75 8.28
CA ILE A 12 -19.14 33.61 9.22
C ILE A 12 -18.94 32.29 8.47
N HIS A 13 -19.40 32.18 7.22
CA HIS A 13 -19.16 31.01 6.36
C HIS A 13 -17.73 30.91 5.81
N PHE A 14 -16.88 31.94 5.92
CA PHE A 14 -15.48 31.85 5.49
C PHE A 14 -14.52 31.43 6.61
N PHE A 15 -15.01 31.22 7.83
CA PHE A 15 -14.28 30.52 8.89
C PHE A 15 -14.64 29.03 8.90
N PHE A 16 -14.72 28.38 7.73
CA PHE A 16 -14.50 26.94 7.68
C PHE A 16 -13.03 26.68 8.02
N PHE A 17 -12.78 26.63 9.34
CA PHE A 17 -11.59 26.05 9.93
C PHE A 17 -11.27 24.74 9.20
N GLY A 18 -10.18 24.72 8.44
CA GLY A 18 -9.44 23.46 8.32
C GLY A 18 -9.13 23.04 9.76
N GLN A 19 -9.62 21.87 10.18
CA GLN A 19 -9.37 21.32 11.52
C GLN A 19 -7.86 21.05 11.67
N ARG A 20 -7.09 22.09 12.00
CA ARG A 20 -5.76 21.94 12.54
C ARG A 20 -5.95 21.44 13.97
N ASP A 21 -5.86 20.13 14.16
CA ASP A 21 -5.81 19.45 15.47
C ASP A 21 -4.47 19.78 16.16
N LEU A 22 -4.21 21.06 16.40
CA LEU A 22 -2.98 21.54 17.02
C LEU A 22 -3.00 21.19 18.51
N LYS A 23 -2.05 20.37 18.94
CA LYS A 23 -1.79 20.02 20.33
C LYS A 23 -0.40 20.45 20.72
N THR A 24 -0.27 20.98 21.92
CA THR A 24 1.01 21.38 22.51
C THR A 24 1.14 20.74 23.89
N SER A 25 2.30 20.16 24.18
CA SER A 25 2.67 19.64 25.50
C SER A 25 4.03 20.20 25.91
N ILE A 26 4.17 20.50 27.20
CA ILE A 26 5.39 21.03 27.80
C ILE A 26 5.85 20.01 28.86
N GLU A 27 7.02 19.44 28.66
CA GLU A 27 7.61 18.37 29.49
C GLU A 27 9.13 18.42 29.32
N ASP A 28 9.89 18.00 30.33
CA ASP A 28 11.33 17.75 30.21
C ASP A 28 11.52 16.33 29.63
N PHE A 29 11.55 16.21 28.29
CA PHE A 29 11.55 14.91 27.64
C PHE A 29 12.91 14.21 27.73
N ASN A 30 14.00 14.96 27.86
CA ASN A 30 15.36 14.41 27.96
C ASN A 30 15.90 14.33 29.40
N ASN A 31 15.12 14.76 30.40
CA ASN A 31 15.45 14.79 31.82
C ASN A 31 16.71 15.64 32.14
N ASP A 32 16.88 16.77 31.45
CA ASP A 32 18.02 17.66 31.66
C ASP A 32 17.74 18.82 32.64
N GLY A 33 16.53 18.86 33.21
CA GLY A 33 16.05 19.87 34.16
C GLY A 33 15.44 21.09 33.50
N ILE A 34 15.38 21.16 32.16
CA ILE A 34 14.78 22.25 31.40
C ILE A 34 13.61 21.70 30.58
N VAL A 35 12.46 22.37 30.67
CA VAL A 35 11.25 21.94 29.94
C VAL A 35 11.38 22.19 28.44
N ASP A 36 10.94 21.23 27.64
CA ASP A 36 10.85 21.32 26.19
C ASP A 36 9.40 21.56 25.73
N THR A 37 9.23 21.87 24.45
CA THR A 37 7.90 22.05 23.85
C THR A 37 7.69 21.08 22.70
N LEU A 38 6.70 20.19 22.81
CA LEU A 38 6.25 19.31 21.73
C LEU A 38 4.94 19.86 21.15
N THR A 39 4.92 20.05 19.83
CA THR A 39 3.75 20.47 19.07
C THR A 39 3.39 19.40 18.06
N THR A 40 2.09 19.13 17.89
CA THR A 40 1.60 18.20 16.86
C THR A 40 0.38 18.78 16.18
N PHE A 41 0.20 18.49 14.90
CA PHE A 41 -1.04 18.78 14.19
C PHE A 41 -1.27 17.77 13.08
N TYR A 42 -2.53 17.59 12.71
CA TYR A 42 -2.90 16.87 11.49
C TYR A 42 -3.15 17.87 10.36
N GLU A 43 -2.64 17.57 9.18
CA GLU A 43 -2.95 18.30 7.95
C GLU A 43 -3.36 17.27 6.89
N GLY A 44 -4.42 17.58 6.15
CA GLY A 44 -4.98 16.69 5.14
C GLY A 44 -5.56 17.48 3.99
N GLY A 45 -5.28 17.01 2.78
CA GLY A 45 -5.85 17.50 1.53
C GLY A 45 -6.73 16.45 0.86
N SER A 46 -6.98 16.61 -0.45
CA SER A 46 -7.79 15.64 -1.20
C SER A 46 -7.07 14.29 -1.38
N MET A 47 -5.74 14.28 -1.47
CA MET A 47 -4.93 13.13 -1.89
C MET A 47 -3.84 12.72 -0.91
N PHE A 48 -3.43 13.65 -0.04
CA PHE A 48 -2.33 13.48 0.90
C PHE A 48 -2.80 13.89 2.28
N GLY A 49 -2.16 13.35 3.30
CA GLY A 49 -2.34 13.83 4.65
C GLY A 49 -1.50 13.04 5.63
N GLY A 50 -1.32 13.64 6.80
CA GLY A 50 -0.54 13.05 7.87
C GLY A 50 -0.50 13.91 9.11
N ARG A 51 0.13 13.36 10.13
CA ARG A 51 0.44 14.05 11.37
C ARG A 51 1.86 14.56 11.30
N TYR A 52 2.04 15.78 11.77
CA TYR A 52 3.34 16.42 11.93
C TYR A 52 3.59 16.60 13.42
N ALA A 53 4.81 16.32 13.84
CA ALA A 53 5.27 16.52 15.21
C ALA A 53 6.60 17.25 15.21
N ALA A 54 6.72 18.25 16.07
CA ALA A 54 7.94 19.02 16.25
C ALA A 54 8.20 19.23 17.74
N ILE A 55 9.41 18.90 18.19
CA ILE A 55 9.86 19.10 19.57
C ILE A 55 11.02 20.08 19.58
N THR A 56 10.90 21.13 20.40
CA THR A 56 11.93 22.15 20.60
C THR A 56 12.56 21.96 21.97
N ASN A 57 13.86 21.69 21.98
CA ASN A 57 14.65 21.55 23.20
C ASN A 57 14.71 22.89 23.95
N GLY A 58 14.29 22.94 25.20
CA GLY A 58 14.23 24.20 25.97
C GLY A 58 15.59 24.79 26.33
N LYS A 59 16.62 23.95 26.43
CA LYS A 59 18.00 24.34 26.74
C LYS A 59 18.74 24.91 25.54
N THR A 60 18.57 24.29 24.37
CA THR A 60 19.34 24.62 23.15
C THR A 60 18.55 25.41 22.12
N ASN A 61 17.22 25.46 22.24
CA ASN A 61 16.29 25.95 21.23
C ASN A 61 16.36 25.19 19.88
N GLU A 62 17.02 24.03 19.83
CA GLU A 62 16.99 23.19 18.62
C GLU A 62 15.62 22.52 18.46
N THR A 63 15.11 22.49 17.23
CA THR A 63 13.84 21.80 16.90
C THR A 63 14.10 20.54 16.08
N TYR A 64 13.52 19.42 16.52
CA TYR A 64 13.49 18.15 15.80
C TYR A 64 12.08 17.87 15.29
N LYS A 65 11.98 17.28 14.09
CA LYS A 65 10.70 17.07 13.40
C LYS A 65 10.58 15.65 12.88
N LEU A 66 9.36 15.12 12.91
CA LEU A 66 8.97 13.87 12.28
C LEU A 66 7.53 14.02 11.76
N ASN A 67 7.21 13.38 10.65
CA ASN A 67 5.85 13.34 10.12
C ASN A 67 5.63 12.03 9.36
N ASN A 68 4.35 11.67 9.18
CA ASN A 68 3.90 10.57 8.33
C ASN A 68 2.99 11.10 7.21
N ASP A 69 3.32 12.27 6.67
CA ASP A 69 2.61 12.81 5.51
C ASP A 69 2.87 11.94 4.30
N GLY A 70 1.80 11.41 3.74
CA GLY A 70 1.86 10.44 2.66
C GLY A 70 0.61 10.47 1.80
N CYS A 71 0.65 9.71 0.71
CA CYS A 71 -0.48 9.58 -0.19
C CYS A 71 -1.56 8.70 0.45
N PHE A 72 -2.84 9.03 0.27
CA PHE A 72 -3.92 8.11 0.62
C PHE A 72 -3.99 6.86 -0.26
N CYS A 73 -3.14 6.79 -1.30
CA CYS A 73 -2.91 5.63 -2.15
C CYS A 73 -1.89 4.63 -1.58
N GLU A 74 -1.15 5.01 -0.53
CA GLU A 74 -0.05 4.22 0.02
C GLU A 74 -0.54 3.31 1.16
N ILE A 75 -0.42 1.98 0.96
CA ILE A 75 -0.75 1.02 2.01
C ILE A 75 0.41 0.87 3.02
N LYS A 76 1.59 1.35 2.64
CA LYS A 76 2.80 1.41 3.44
C LYS A 76 3.53 2.73 3.17
N ASP A 77 4.27 3.22 4.15
CA ASP A 77 5.05 4.45 4.05
C ASP A 77 6.44 4.27 4.69
N ILE A 78 7.41 5.06 4.25
CA ILE A 78 8.78 5.04 4.75
C ILE A 78 9.16 6.40 5.31
N ILE A 79 9.35 6.44 6.62
CA ILE A 79 9.75 7.64 7.35
C ILE A 79 11.23 7.53 7.70
N THR A 80 12.07 8.38 7.10
CA THR A 80 13.50 8.44 7.42
C THR A 80 13.74 9.24 8.70
N ILE A 81 14.72 8.80 9.49
CA ILE A 81 15.13 9.51 10.70
C ILE A 81 16.14 10.59 10.31
N PRO A 82 15.87 11.88 10.56
CA PRO A 82 16.84 12.95 10.29
C PRO A 82 18.16 12.71 11.03
N PRO A 83 19.34 12.94 10.42
CA PRO A 83 20.63 12.62 11.03
C PRO A 83 20.85 13.24 12.42
N LYS A 84 20.36 14.47 12.62
CA LYS A 84 20.42 15.12 13.95
C LYS A 84 19.59 14.38 15.00
N LEU A 85 18.41 13.90 14.63
CA LEU A 85 17.51 13.15 15.51
C LEU A 85 18.00 11.71 15.75
N ALA A 86 18.78 11.16 14.83
CA ALA A 86 19.37 9.81 14.95
C ALA A 86 20.52 9.72 15.97
N LYS A 87 20.99 10.84 16.51
CA LYS A 87 22.06 10.87 17.51
C LYS A 87 21.60 10.30 18.85
N GLN A 88 22.52 9.65 19.57
CA GLN A 88 22.22 9.02 20.85
C GLN A 88 21.71 10.01 21.89
N GLU A 89 22.27 11.23 21.94
CA GLU A 89 21.80 12.29 22.86
C GLU A 89 20.35 12.74 22.61
N ASN A 90 19.83 12.53 21.39
CA ASN A 90 18.49 12.96 20.98
C ASN A 90 17.47 11.82 20.98
N LYS A 91 17.85 10.64 21.49
CA LYS A 91 16.94 9.48 21.60
C LYS A 91 15.64 9.80 22.36
N PRO A 92 15.65 10.54 23.49
CA PRO A 92 14.41 10.86 24.19
C PRO A 92 13.44 11.69 23.33
N PHE A 93 13.96 12.62 22.53
CA PHE A 93 13.16 13.40 21.58
C PHE A 93 12.61 12.53 20.45
N LEU A 94 13.41 11.60 19.91
CA LEU A 94 12.94 10.65 18.91
C LEU A 94 11.80 9.79 19.49
N ASP A 95 11.94 9.27 20.70
CA ASP A 95 10.92 8.45 21.36
C ASP A 95 9.62 9.25 21.59
N ALA A 96 9.72 10.52 21.97
CA ALA A 96 8.57 11.42 22.09
C ALA A 96 7.86 11.64 20.75
N LEU A 97 8.62 11.88 19.67
CA LEU A 97 8.07 12.06 18.32
C LEU A 97 7.44 10.76 17.79
N LYS A 98 8.07 9.60 18.00
CA LYS A 98 7.55 8.28 17.60
C LYS A 98 6.17 8.03 18.20
N LYS A 99 5.96 8.35 19.48
CA LYS A 99 4.66 8.19 20.17
C LYS A 99 3.53 9.01 19.53
N GLN A 100 3.85 10.12 18.88
CA GLN A 100 2.85 10.98 18.23
C GLN A 100 2.57 10.56 16.79
N ILE A 101 3.59 10.06 16.07
CA ILE A 101 3.53 9.84 14.62
C ILE A 101 3.26 8.39 14.26
N LEU A 102 3.88 7.44 14.96
CA LEU A 102 3.89 6.05 14.55
C LEU A 102 2.80 5.23 15.26
N PRO A 103 2.23 4.21 14.58
CA PRO A 103 1.39 3.22 15.24
C PRO A 103 2.23 2.36 16.22
N LYS A 104 1.65 1.27 16.74
CA LYS A 104 2.39 0.34 17.60
C LYS A 104 3.58 -0.27 16.85
N GLN A 105 4.72 -0.47 17.53
CA GLN A 105 5.87 -1.19 16.97
C GLN A 105 5.57 -2.70 16.87
N LYS A 106 6.08 -3.34 15.82
CA LYS A 106 6.31 -4.79 15.77
C LYS A 106 7.77 -5.06 15.45
N GLU A 107 8.23 -6.25 15.80
CA GLU A 107 9.58 -6.73 15.48
C GLU A 107 9.62 -7.49 14.14
N VAL A 108 8.51 -8.13 13.77
CA VAL A 108 8.42 -8.99 12.59
C VAL A 108 7.21 -8.58 11.75
N ALA A 109 7.42 -8.52 10.44
CA ALA A 109 6.36 -8.32 9.46
C ALA A 109 5.39 -9.51 9.47
N ASP A 110 4.09 -9.24 9.38
CA ASP A 110 3.13 -10.27 8.98
C ASP A 110 3.27 -10.62 7.49
N GLU A 111 2.59 -11.68 7.07
CA GLU A 111 2.75 -12.23 5.71
C GLU A 111 2.34 -11.25 4.60
N SER A 112 1.41 -10.33 4.85
CA SER A 112 1.03 -9.31 3.87
C SER A 112 2.09 -8.22 3.72
N LEU A 113 2.66 -7.70 4.82
CA LEU A 113 3.78 -6.76 4.72
C LEU A 113 5.04 -7.45 4.18
N ASN A 114 5.30 -8.69 4.59
CA ASN A 114 6.41 -9.50 4.10
C ASN A 114 6.30 -9.74 2.58
N TRP A 115 5.08 -9.94 2.05
CA TRP A 115 4.82 -10.01 0.62
C TRP A 115 5.32 -8.75 -0.10
N MET A 116 4.99 -7.55 0.41
CA MET A 116 5.43 -6.29 -0.18
C MET A 116 6.94 -6.08 -0.05
N ILE A 117 7.51 -6.41 1.11
CA ILE A 117 8.97 -6.33 1.33
C ILE A 117 9.69 -7.19 0.30
N LYS A 118 9.35 -8.48 0.20
CA LYS A 118 10.01 -9.39 -0.76
C LYS A 118 9.75 -9.01 -2.21
N SER A 119 8.56 -8.48 -2.52
CA SER A 119 8.23 -7.98 -3.85
C SER A 119 9.13 -6.80 -4.26
N SER A 120 9.53 -5.94 -3.32
CA SER A 120 10.48 -4.84 -3.61
C SER A 120 11.88 -5.32 -4.05
N TYR A 121 12.25 -6.56 -3.73
CA TYR A 121 13.50 -7.18 -4.18
C TYR A 121 13.37 -7.89 -5.53
N THR A 122 12.17 -8.36 -5.87
CA THR A 122 11.96 -9.30 -7.00
C THR A 122 11.13 -8.72 -8.14
N ASN A 123 10.57 -7.52 -7.96
CA ASN A 123 9.83 -6.82 -8.99
C ASN A 123 10.74 -6.47 -10.18
N THR A 124 10.43 -7.04 -11.35
CA THR A 124 11.20 -6.88 -12.58
C THR A 124 10.28 -6.51 -13.74
N LYS A 125 10.60 -5.43 -14.47
CA LYS A 125 9.94 -5.06 -15.73
C LYS A 125 10.44 -5.94 -16.88
N LEU A 126 9.53 -6.39 -17.74
CA LEU A 126 9.80 -7.27 -18.87
C LEU A 126 9.52 -6.55 -20.18
N SER A 127 10.56 -6.08 -20.87
CA SER A 127 10.39 -5.38 -22.16
C SER A 127 9.98 -6.32 -23.30
N ASN A 128 10.58 -7.52 -23.34
CA ASN A 128 10.50 -8.43 -24.49
C ASN A 128 9.55 -9.64 -24.29
N ASN A 129 8.86 -9.74 -23.16
CA ASN A 129 7.91 -10.83 -22.94
C ASN A 129 6.58 -10.56 -23.67
N ILE A 130 5.97 -11.59 -24.27
CA ILE A 130 4.77 -11.46 -25.11
C ILE A 130 3.52 -11.21 -24.27
N TYR A 131 3.44 -11.79 -23.06
CA TYR A 131 2.24 -11.78 -22.23
C TYR A 131 2.33 -10.81 -21.05
N PHE A 132 3.51 -10.68 -20.46
CA PHE A 132 3.71 -9.92 -19.23
C PHE A 132 4.64 -8.73 -19.47
N ASP A 133 4.37 -7.59 -18.83
CA ASP A 133 5.27 -6.42 -18.80
C ASP A 133 5.97 -6.28 -17.44
N GLN A 134 5.58 -7.09 -16.45
CA GLN A 134 6.13 -7.09 -15.11
C GLN A 134 5.98 -8.47 -14.47
N ILE A 135 6.96 -8.86 -13.66
CA ILE A 135 6.88 -10.03 -12.81
C ILE A 135 7.37 -9.74 -11.40
N ILE A 136 6.72 -10.37 -10.42
CA ILE A 136 7.01 -10.26 -8.99
C ILE A 136 7.05 -11.67 -8.43
N ASN A 137 8.11 -12.01 -7.69
CA ASN A 137 8.25 -13.30 -7.04
C ASN A 137 8.46 -13.11 -5.55
N PRO A 138 7.38 -12.93 -4.77
CA PRO A 138 7.47 -12.66 -3.35
C PRO A 138 7.93 -13.88 -2.54
N GLN A 139 8.18 -15.04 -3.16
CA GLN A 139 8.62 -16.28 -2.49
C GLN A 139 7.73 -16.60 -1.27
N THR A 140 6.41 -16.54 -1.46
CA THR A 140 5.43 -16.80 -0.39
C THR A 140 5.36 -18.28 -0.09
N LYS A 141 5.24 -18.60 1.19
CA LYS A 141 5.08 -19.98 1.66
C LYS A 141 3.66 -20.19 2.18
N TRP A 142 3.18 -21.41 2.07
CA TRP A 142 1.96 -21.84 2.75
C TRP A 142 2.17 -21.79 4.27
N ASN A 143 1.41 -20.96 4.96
CA ASN A 143 1.43 -20.83 6.41
C ASN A 143 0.45 -21.82 7.04
N THR A 144 0.89 -22.49 8.09
CA THR A 144 0.13 -23.46 8.91
C THR A 144 -0.61 -22.83 10.08
N GLU A 145 -0.25 -21.62 10.47
CA GLU A 145 -0.91 -20.90 11.57
C GLU A 145 -2.32 -20.50 11.17
N ALA A 146 -3.16 -20.17 12.15
CA ALA A 146 -4.47 -19.60 11.87
C ALA A 146 -4.30 -18.23 11.21
N PHE A 147 -5.12 -17.94 10.20
CA PHE A 147 -5.09 -16.61 9.58
C PHE A 147 -5.53 -15.56 10.59
N GLU A 148 -4.71 -14.51 10.73
CA GLU A 148 -5.05 -13.30 11.46
C GLU A 148 -5.05 -12.11 10.51
N SER A 149 -6.10 -11.29 10.58
CA SER A 149 -6.14 -10.03 9.84
C SER A 149 -4.98 -9.12 10.29
N PRO A 150 -4.18 -8.58 9.36
CA PRO A 150 -3.09 -7.67 9.69
C PRO A 150 -3.65 -6.40 10.33
N LYS A 151 -2.87 -5.84 11.26
CA LYS A 151 -3.17 -4.58 11.96
C LYS A 151 -2.14 -3.54 11.57
N SER A 152 -2.45 -2.26 11.76
CA SER A 152 -1.46 -1.21 11.51
C SER A 152 -0.35 -1.21 12.56
N TYR A 153 0.90 -1.17 12.11
CA TYR A 153 2.11 -1.10 12.94
C TYR A 153 3.25 -0.46 12.15
N TYR A 154 4.40 -0.28 12.79
CA TYR A 154 5.64 0.03 12.10
C TYR A 154 6.74 -0.96 12.47
N LEU A 155 7.72 -1.08 11.58
CA LEU A 155 8.98 -1.78 11.79
C LEU A 155 10.13 -0.77 11.72
N GLU A 156 11.18 -0.99 12.50
CA GLU A 156 12.44 -0.30 12.27
C GLU A 156 13.20 -1.01 11.13
N ILE A 157 13.57 -0.25 10.10
CA ILE A 157 14.26 -0.78 8.91
C ILE A 157 15.55 -0.01 8.62
N LYS A 158 16.50 -0.69 7.99
CA LYS A 158 17.84 -0.17 7.67
C LYS A 158 18.46 -0.94 6.51
N GLY A 159 19.53 -0.39 5.94
CA GLY A 159 20.34 -1.07 4.93
C GLY A 159 19.52 -1.47 3.68
N ASP A 160 19.73 -2.70 3.20
CA ASP A 160 19.16 -3.17 1.95
C ASP A 160 17.63 -3.13 1.91
N THR A 161 16.95 -3.45 3.01
CA THR A 161 15.47 -3.40 3.06
C THR A 161 14.96 -1.99 2.83
N LEU A 162 15.58 -1.01 3.49
CA LEU A 162 15.24 0.38 3.28
C LEU A 162 15.55 0.81 1.85
N TYR A 163 16.72 0.44 1.32
CA TYR A 163 17.12 0.77 -0.04
C TYR A 163 16.15 0.22 -1.09
N HIS A 164 15.77 -1.04 -1.00
CA HIS A 164 14.86 -1.68 -1.97
C HIS A 164 13.45 -1.11 -1.90
N LEU A 165 12.92 -0.90 -0.70
CA LEU A 165 11.61 -0.26 -0.52
C LEU A 165 11.62 1.20 -1.02
N TYR A 166 12.70 1.94 -0.78
CA TYR A 166 12.79 3.30 -1.31
C TYR A 166 12.95 3.33 -2.82
N LYS A 167 13.68 2.38 -3.41
CA LYS A 167 13.90 2.32 -4.86
C LYS A 167 12.59 2.16 -5.64
N THR A 168 11.55 1.57 -5.04
CA THR A 168 10.23 1.51 -5.67
C THR A 168 9.56 2.88 -5.71
N ILE A 169 9.91 3.79 -4.79
CA ILE A 169 9.30 5.12 -4.61
C ILE A 169 10.15 6.23 -5.27
N LYS A 170 11.48 6.20 -5.12
CA LYS A 170 12.43 7.27 -5.52
C LYS A 170 13.72 6.69 -6.09
N GLU A 171 14.26 7.32 -7.13
CA GLU A 171 15.44 6.83 -7.85
C GLU A 171 16.78 7.02 -7.11
N ASN A 172 16.89 8.01 -6.21
CA ASN A 172 18.15 8.37 -5.56
C ASN A 172 18.01 8.36 -4.03
N VAL A 173 18.47 7.27 -3.40
CA VAL A 173 18.54 7.17 -1.93
C VAL A 173 19.98 6.90 -1.50
N THR A 174 20.45 7.69 -0.53
CA THR A 174 21.76 7.46 0.10
C THR A 174 21.73 6.13 0.83
N LYS A 175 22.85 5.40 0.85
CA LYS A 175 22.89 4.02 1.40
C LYS A 175 22.72 3.90 2.91
N ASP A 176 22.65 5.02 3.65
CA ASP A 176 22.60 4.97 5.11
C ASP A 176 21.60 5.96 5.76
N PRO A 177 20.30 5.66 5.67
CA PRO A 177 19.35 6.05 6.69
C PRO A 177 18.88 4.82 7.49
N LYS A 178 18.64 5.03 8.79
CA LYS A 178 17.67 4.23 9.53
C LYS A 178 16.31 4.86 9.32
N GLY A 179 15.26 4.05 9.26
CA GLY A 179 13.91 4.54 9.05
C GLY A 179 12.85 3.65 9.70
N PHE A 180 11.62 4.08 9.56
CA PHE A 180 10.44 3.33 9.95
C PHE A 180 9.68 2.93 8.69
N LEU A 181 9.34 1.66 8.58
CA LEU A 181 8.34 1.17 7.62
C LEU A 181 7.01 1.14 8.33
N VAL A 182 6.12 2.06 7.97
CA VAL A 182 4.76 2.12 8.51
C VAL A 182 3.85 1.30 7.61
N TYR A 183 3.04 0.43 8.19
CA TYR A 183 2.06 -0.37 7.46
C TYR A 183 0.64 0.01 7.88
N TYR A 184 -0.13 0.50 6.91
CA TYR A 184 -1.51 0.94 7.07
C TYR A 184 -2.49 -0.20 6.77
N ALA A 185 -2.32 -1.33 7.46
CA ALA A 185 -3.09 -2.55 7.22
C ALA A 185 -4.62 -2.40 7.33
N HIS A 186 -5.10 -1.37 8.06
CA HIS A 186 -6.53 -1.05 8.12
C HIS A 186 -7.14 -0.83 6.71
N ASN A 187 -6.35 -0.42 5.72
CA ASN A 187 -6.84 -0.28 4.34
C ASN A 187 -7.24 -1.62 3.71
N HIS A 188 -6.75 -2.76 4.19
CA HIS A 188 -7.26 -4.05 3.69
C HIS A 188 -8.76 -4.22 3.95
N TYR A 189 -9.31 -3.57 4.97
CA TYR A 189 -10.67 -3.79 5.46
C TYR A 189 -11.41 -2.46 5.61
N ARG A 190 -12.43 -2.22 4.78
CA ARG A 190 -13.30 -1.03 4.97
C ARG A 190 -14.01 -1.00 6.33
N ASN A 191 -14.25 -2.18 6.89
CA ASN A 191 -14.78 -2.38 8.23
C ASN A 191 -14.37 -3.80 8.65
N GLU A 192 -13.53 -3.95 9.67
CA GLU A 192 -13.09 -5.27 10.16
C GLU A 192 -14.25 -6.22 10.51
N GLN A 193 -15.43 -5.66 10.83
CA GLN A 193 -16.62 -6.42 11.21
C GLN A 193 -17.59 -6.73 10.05
N GLN A 194 -17.53 -5.98 8.94
CA GLN A 194 -18.51 -6.10 7.82
C GLN A 194 -17.87 -6.40 6.46
N ASN A 195 -16.63 -5.97 6.23
CA ASN A 195 -15.87 -6.14 4.99
C ASN A 195 -14.57 -6.90 5.27
N GLY A 196 -14.70 -8.01 5.99
CA GLY A 196 -13.61 -8.93 6.32
C GLY A 196 -13.12 -9.73 5.11
N LEU A 197 -12.42 -10.82 5.39
CA LEU A 197 -11.94 -11.76 4.38
C LEU A 197 -13.13 -12.43 3.66
N GLN A 198 -13.38 -12.04 2.41
CA GLN A 198 -14.53 -12.52 1.61
C GLN A 198 -14.12 -13.70 0.75
N GLU A 199 -14.79 -14.85 0.87
CA GLU A 199 -14.64 -15.95 -0.08
C GLU A 199 -15.18 -15.54 -1.46
N ILE A 200 -14.42 -15.83 -2.51
CA ILE A 200 -14.73 -15.37 -3.88
C ILE A 200 -14.84 -16.51 -4.88
N GLU A 201 -13.93 -17.48 -4.83
CA GLU A 201 -13.84 -18.58 -5.78
C GLU A 201 -13.28 -19.81 -5.07
N ASN A 202 -13.69 -21.00 -5.49
CA ASN A 202 -13.14 -22.24 -4.96
C ASN A 202 -13.11 -23.36 -6.00
N ASN A 203 -12.29 -24.37 -5.74
CA ASN A 203 -12.33 -25.65 -6.42
C ASN A 203 -12.04 -26.78 -5.42
N SER A 204 -11.81 -27.99 -5.90
CA SER A 204 -11.58 -29.17 -5.04
C SER A 204 -10.35 -29.05 -4.12
N ARG A 205 -9.43 -28.12 -4.38
CA ARG A 205 -8.16 -27.99 -3.67
C ARG A 205 -7.95 -26.62 -3.02
N TYR A 206 -8.43 -25.55 -3.64
CA TYR A 206 -8.17 -24.19 -3.21
C TYR A 206 -9.45 -23.41 -2.97
N THR A 207 -9.39 -22.53 -1.99
CA THR A 207 -10.38 -21.48 -1.77
C THR A 207 -9.64 -20.15 -1.85
N LEU A 208 -10.14 -19.24 -2.67
CA LEU A 208 -9.66 -17.86 -2.74
C LEU A 208 -10.53 -16.95 -1.90
N TYR A 209 -9.86 -16.02 -1.24
CA TYR A 209 -10.49 -14.95 -0.50
C TYR A 209 -9.94 -13.61 -0.97
N LYS A 210 -10.74 -12.54 -0.86
CA LYS A 210 -10.28 -11.17 -1.09
C LYS A 210 -10.55 -10.27 0.10
N THR A 211 -9.76 -9.19 0.16
CA THR A 211 -10.05 -7.98 0.91
C THR A 211 -10.24 -6.82 -0.09
N SER A 212 -10.39 -5.57 0.37
CA SER A 212 -10.40 -4.40 -0.54
C SER A 212 -9.13 -4.26 -1.37
N HIS A 213 -7.99 -4.73 -0.83
CA HIS A 213 -6.64 -4.47 -1.35
C HIS A 213 -5.72 -5.68 -1.34
N GLY A 214 -6.26 -6.89 -1.27
CA GLY A 214 -5.44 -8.08 -1.47
C GLY A 214 -6.23 -9.35 -1.67
N VAL A 215 -5.50 -10.41 -2.00
CA VAL A 215 -6.04 -11.74 -2.29
C VAL A 215 -5.26 -12.79 -1.52
N LEU A 216 -5.99 -13.69 -0.87
CA LEU A 216 -5.46 -14.80 -0.08
C LEU A 216 -5.91 -16.12 -0.71
N ALA A 217 -5.08 -17.15 -0.64
CA ALA A 217 -5.48 -18.51 -0.93
C ALA A 217 -5.44 -19.38 0.31
N LYS A 218 -6.31 -20.38 0.34
CA LYS A 218 -6.36 -21.44 1.34
C LYS A 218 -6.32 -22.80 0.65
N LYS A 219 -5.57 -23.76 1.23
CA LYS A 219 -5.52 -25.17 0.84
C LYS A 219 -5.53 -26.03 2.11
N GLY A 220 -6.68 -26.61 2.44
CA GLY A 220 -6.88 -27.29 3.73
C GLY A 220 -6.73 -26.30 4.89
N GLN A 221 -5.82 -26.55 5.83
CA GLN A 221 -5.51 -25.61 6.93
C GLN A 221 -4.43 -24.59 6.56
N LEU A 222 -3.84 -24.71 5.37
CA LEU A 222 -2.78 -23.81 4.93
C LEU A 222 -3.35 -22.56 4.29
N HIS A 223 -2.69 -21.42 4.47
CA HIS A 223 -3.06 -20.17 3.81
C HIS A 223 -1.83 -19.37 3.35
N LYS A 224 -2.00 -18.48 2.37
CA LYS A 224 -0.96 -17.50 2.00
C LYS A 224 -1.53 -16.30 1.26
N TRP A 225 -0.87 -15.16 1.38
CA TRP A 225 -1.14 -13.99 0.53
C TRP A 225 -0.63 -14.25 -0.89
N LEU A 226 -1.50 -14.01 -1.87
CA LEU A 226 -1.17 -14.07 -3.29
C LEU A 226 -0.81 -12.69 -3.82
N PHE A 227 -1.54 -11.67 -3.39
CA PHE A 227 -1.46 -10.32 -3.94
C PHE A 227 -1.79 -9.28 -2.88
N VAL A 228 -1.04 -8.17 -2.88
CA VAL A 228 -1.33 -6.98 -2.10
C VAL A 228 -1.24 -5.77 -3.03
N THR A 229 -2.27 -4.93 -3.02
CA THR A 229 -2.25 -3.65 -3.72
C THR A 229 -1.27 -2.71 -3.04
N ASP A 230 -0.34 -2.23 -3.84
CA ASP A 230 0.67 -1.26 -3.46
C ASP A 230 1.01 -0.39 -4.66
N ILE A 231 0.90 0.93 -4.49
CA ILE A 231 0.99 1.89 -5.61
C ILE A 231 2.31 1.79 -6.37
N ASP A 232 3.42 1.49 -5.69
CA ASP A 232 4.75 1.43 -6.29
C ASP A 232 5.10 0.06 -6.89
N LEU A 233 4.49 -1.01 -6.37
CA LEU A 233 4.75 -2.38 -6.83
C LEU A 233 3.73 -2.85 -7.85
N THR A 234 2.46 -2.77 -7.52
CA THR A 234 1.37 -3.30 -8.33
C THR A 234 0.53 -2.19 -8.95
N GLY A 235 0.78 -0.93 -8.61
CA GLY A 235 -0.22 0.11 -8.81
C GLY A 235 -1.36 -0.02 -7.80
N GLY A 236 -2.26 0.96 -7.81
CA GLY A 236 -3.46 0.98 -6.99
C GLY A 236 -4.31 2.21 -7.30
N PRO A 237 -5.47 2.32 -6.65
CA PRO A 237 -6.29 3.51 -6.74
C PRO A 237 -5.57 4.70 -6.10
N GLU A 238 -5.95 5.90 -6.53
CA GLU A 238 -5.48 7.16 -5.93
C GLU A 238 -5.88 7.30 -4.44
N LYS A 239 -6.87 6.53 -3.98
CA LYS A 239 -7.28 6.48 -2.57
C LYS A 239 -7.65 5.05 -2.18
N LEU A 240 -7.02 4.54 -1.12
CA LEU A 240 -7.29 3.19 -0.57
C LEU A 240 -8.63 3.05 0.18
N ARG A 241 -9.47 4.08 0.14
CA ARG A 241 -10.90 3.92 0.49
C ARG A 241 -11.73 3.33 -0.66
N TRP A 242 -11.17 3.30 -1.87
CA TRP A 242 -11.79 2.70 -3.05
C TRP A 242 -11.23 1.30 -3.24
N ASP A 243 -12.09 0.30 -3.46
CA ASP A 243 -11.62 -1.08 -3.57
C ASP A 243 -10.79 -1.24 -4.84
N SER A 244 -9.62 -1.86 -4.70
CA SER A 244 -8.78 -2.18 -5.86
C SER A 244 -9.08 -3.58 -6.39
N ILE A 245 -9.47 -4.54 -5.54
CA ILE A 245 -9.74 -5.91 -6.01
C ILE A 245 -11.18 -6.03 -6.52
N LYS A 246 -11.34 -5.89 -7.84
CA LYS A 246 -12.63 -5.91 -8.52
C LYS A 246 -13.15 -7.34 -8.65
N LYS A 247 -12.43 -8.18 -9.42
CA LYS A 247 -12.79 -9.58 -9.69
C LYS A 247 -11.55 -10.45 -9.58
N VAL A 248 -11.77 -11.71 -9.20
CA VAL A 248 -10.73 -12.72 -9.15
C VAL A 248 -11.34 -14.00 -9.70
N ALA A 249 -10.60 -14.71 -10.55
CA ALA A 249 -11.01 -16.02 -11.04
C ALA A 249 -9.97 -17.07 -10.65
N LEU A 250 -10.44 -18.29 -10.38
CA LEU A 250 -9.62 -19.46 -10.10
C LEU A 250 -9.71 -20.44 -11.26
N VAL A 251 -8.58 -20.76 -11.88
CA VAL A 251 -8.47 -21.80 -12.90
C VAL A 251 -7.37 -22.76 -12.50
N GLU A 252 -7.74 -24.00 -12.17
CA GLU A 252 -6.83 -25.02 -11.62
C GLU A 252 -6.06 -24.52 -10.38
N HIS A 253 -4.78 -24.20 -10.55
CA HIS A 253 -3.90 -23.66 -9.52
C HIS A 253 -3.38 -22.27 -9.88
N TYR A 254 -4.14 -21.51 -10.68
CA TYR A 254 -3.87 -20.12 -11.03
C TYR A 254 -5.00 -19.19 -10.60
N ALA A 255 -4.62 -18.06 -10.04
CA ALA A 255 -5.52 -16.94 -9.79
C ALA A 255 -5.32 -15.88 -10.87
N ILE A 256 -6.41 -15.32 -11.38
CA ILE A 256 -6.40 -14.17 -12.28
C ILE A 256 -7.10 -13.04 -11.57
N ILE A 257 -6.39 -11.94 -11.31
CA ILE A 257 -6.88 -10.80 -10.54
C ILE A 257 -7.09 -9.62 -11.46
N GLN A 258 -8.28 -9.03 -11.41
CA GLN A 258 -8.60 -7.74 -11.99
C GLN A 258 -8.51 -6.66 -10.90
N GLN A 259 -7.54 -5.75 -11.07
CA GLN A 259 -7.29 -4.63 -10.16
C GLN A 259 -7.79 -3.31 -10.77
N ASN A 260 -8.64 -2.60 -10.04
CA ASN A 260 -9.14 -1.27 -10.39
C ASN A 260 -8.16 -0.17 -9.95
N MET A 261 -7.91 0.80 -10.84
CA MET A 261 -7.02 1.95 -10.64
C MET A 261 -7.78 3.26 -10.43
N ALA A 262 -8.91 3.21 -9.70
CA ALA A 262 -9.80 4.35 -9.48
C ALA A 262 -9.05 5.65 -9.07
N PRO A 263 -9.46 6.82 -9.59
CA PRO A 263 -10.68 7.07 -10.35
C PRO A 263 -10.51 6.76 -11.85
N SER A 264 -9.33 6.34 -12.27
CA SER A 264 -9.11 5.87 -13.62
C SER A 264 -9.97 4.63 -13.88
N ILE A 265 -10.63 4.58 -15.03
CA ILE A 265 -11.40 3.40 -15.46
C ILE A 265 -10.49 2.27 -16.01
N ILE A 266 -9.20 2.32 -15.68
CA ILE A 266 -8.21 1.36 -16.15
C ILE A 266 -8.16 0.22 -15.15
N ASP A 267 -8.34 -0.99 -15.67
CA ASP A 267 -8.08 -2.21 -14.93
C ASP A 267 -6.68 -2.74 -15.30
N GLN A 268 -5.97 -3.24 -14.30
CA GLN A 268 -4.78 -4.06 -14.47
C GLN A 268 -5.12 -5.52 -14.19
N PHE A 269 -4.43 -6.43 -14.88
CA PHE A 269 -4.69 -7.87 -14.76
C PHE A 269 -3.43 -8.59 -14.34
N PHE A 270 -3.54 -9.44 -13.32
CA PHE A 270 -2.43 -10.23 -12.81
C PHE A 270 -2.76 -11.72 -12.89
N VAL A 271 -1.78 -12.53 -13.28
CA VAL A 271 -1.84 -13.99 -13.23
C VAL A 271 -0.89 -14.46 -12.13
N ILE A 272 -1.36 -15.35 -11.26
CA ILE A 272 -0.60 -15.83 -10.11
C ILE A 272 -0.66 -17.35 -10.04
N ASN A 273 0.49 -18.01 -9.98
CA ASN A 273 0.54 -19.44 -9.67
C ASN A 273 0.38 -19.63 -8.16
N LEU A 274 -0.67 -20.34 -7.72
CA LEU A 274 -0.98 -20.55 -6.31
C LEU A 274 0.07 -21.40 -5.59
N GLU A 275 0.89 -22.19 -6.26
CA GLU A 275 1.90 -23.00 -5.58
C GLU A 275 3.20 -22.22 -5.39
N THR A 276 3.70 -21.58 -6.44
CA THR A 276 4.98 -20.84 -6.39
C THR A 276 4.82 -19.42 -5.84
N GLY A 277 3.63 -18.82 -5.98
CA GLY A 277 3.35 -17.43 -5.60
C GLY A 277 3.88 -16.39 -6.60
N ILE A 278 4.47 -16.81 -7.72
CA ILE A 278 4.90 -15.87 -8.77
C ILE A 278 3.69 -15.15 -9.36
N CYS A 279 3.84 -13.86 -9.59
CA CYS A 279 2.80 -12.95 -10.06
C CYS A 279 3.28 -12.21 -11.29
N GLY A 280 2.55 -12.33 -12.40
CA GLY A 280 2.83 -11.64 -13.67
C GLY A 280 1.72 -10.66 -13.99
N LYS A 281 2.06 -9.39 -14.27
CA LYS A 281 1.10 -8.41 -14.77
C LYS A 281 0.95 -8.56 -16.27
N LEU A 282 -0.28 -8.81 -16.74
CA LEU A 282 -0.56 -8.94 -18.17
C LEU A 282 -0.33 -7.61 -18.86
N LYS A 283 0.35 -7.68 -20.01
CA LYS A 283 0.65 -6.53 -20.84
C LYS A 283 -0.65 -5.95 -21.39
N THR A 284 -0.88 -4.67 -21.15
CA THR A 284 -1.90 -3.88 -21.82
C THR A 284 -1.20 -2.78 -22.61
N LYS A 285 -1.78 -2.34 -23.73
CA LYS A 285 -1.23 -1.16 -24.42
C LYS A 285 -1.54 0.08 -23.58
N LEU A 286 -0.50 0.72 -23.06
CA LEU A 286 -0.61 2.02 -22.41
C LEU A 286 -0.42 3.10 -23.49
N TYR A 287 -1.49 3.83 -23.80
CA TYR A 287 -1.41 5.10 -24.54
C TYR A 287 -1.62 6.26 -23.58
N ASP A 288 -0.98 7.40 -23.83
CA ASP A 288 -1.17 8.61 -23.04
C ASP A 288 -2.59 9.18 -23.19
N SER A 289 -3.14 9.56 -22.03
CA SER A 289 -4.31 10.42 -21.79
C SER A 289 -5.36 10.58 -22.89
N GLU A 290 -6.47 9.84 -22.78
CA GLU A 290 -7.79 10.36 -23.16
C GLU A 290 -8.77 10.02 -22.04
N THR A 291 -9.60 11.00 -21.66
CA THR A 291 -10.76 10.84 -20.78
C THR A 291 -11.80 9.97 -21.47
N ILE A 292 -12.13 8.82 -20.88
CA ILE A 292 -13.08 7.86 -21.45
C ILE A 292 -14.34 7.86 -20.57
N GLU A 293 -15.50 7.97 -21.22
CA GLU A 293 -16.82 7.84 -20.60
C GLU A 293 -17.10 6.38 -20.18
N ASP A 294 -17.69 6.24 -19.00
CA ASP A 294 -17.99 4.99 -18.30
C ASP A 294 -19.21 4.30 -18.92
N ASN A 295 -18.97 3.32 -19.78
CA ASN A 295 -19.97 2.32 -20.12
C ASN A 295 -19.68 1.08 -19.26
N ASN A 296 -20.54 0.86 -18.29
CA ASN A 296 -20.49 -0.16 -17.24
C ASN A 296 -20.66 -1.61 -17.78
N THR A 297 -19.97 -1.95 -18.87
CA THR A 297 -19.94 -3.29 -19.47
C THR A 297 -18.87 -4.13 -18.79
N ASP A 298 -19.21 -5.38 -18.44
CA ASP A 298 -18.27 -6.34 -17.85
C ASP A 298 -16.99 -6.44 -18.69
N THR A 299 -15.89 -5.92 -18.15
CA THR A 299 -14.59 -5.83 -18.85
C THR A 299 -13.75 -7.09 -18.71
N PHE A 300 -14.27 -8.18 -18.11
CA PHE A 300 -13.50 -9.39 -17.80
C PHE A 300 -14.33 -10.66 -17.90
N LEU A 301 -13.89 -11.58 -18.77
CA LEU A 301 -14.54 -12.83 -19.08
C LEU A 301 -13.51 -13.96 -19.24
N ILE A 302 -13.81 -15.12 -18.67
CA ILE A 302 -13.05 -16.36 -18.90
C ILE A 302 -13.97 -17.35 -19.61
N GLU A 303 -13.67 -17.61 -20.86
CA GLU A 303 -14.43 -18.50 -21.74
C GLU A 303 -13.50 -19.21 -22.72
N ASP A 304 -13.85 -20.42 -23.13
CA ASP A 304 -13.16 -21.19 -24.18
C ASP A 304 -11.63 -21.28 -23.99
N ASN A 305 -11.16 -21.60 -22.77
CA ASN A 305 -9.74 -21.65 -22.42
C ASN A 305 -8.98 -20.34 -22.70
N SER A 306 -9.68 -19.21 -22.66
CA SER A 306 -9.10 -17.88 -22.85
C SER A 306 -9.58 -16.91 -21.78
N ILE A 307 -8.73 -15.93 -21.47
CA ILE A 307 -9.14 -14.71 -20.78
C ILE A 307 -9.38 -13.64 -21.83
N GLN A 308 -10.53 -12.98 -21.75
CA GLN A 308 -10.88 -11.83 -22.56
C GLN A 308 -11.16 -10.64 -21.65
N PHE A 309 -10.57 -9.50 -21.98
CA PHE A 309 -10.84 -8.28 -21.24
C PHE A 309 -10.77 -7.05 -22.12
N ILE A 310 -11.46 -6.00 -21.70
CA ILE A 310 -11.44 -4.70 -22.37
C ILE A 310 -10.63 -3.74 -21.51
N SER A 311 -9.60 -3.14 -22.10
CA SER A 311 -8.85 -2.04 -21.50
C SER A 311 -8.82 -0.88 -22.48
N ARG A 312 -9.38 0.27 -22.07
CA ARG A 312 -9.47 1.50 -22.88
C ARG A 312 -9.98 1.27 -24.31
N ARG A 313 -11.08 0.50 -24.47
CA ARG A 313 -11.74 0.13 -25.74
C ARG A 313 -11.00 -0.87 -26.64
N GLU A 314 -9.81 -1.35 -26.26
CA GLU A 314 -9.18 -2.48 -26.92
C GLU A 314 -9.59 -3.79 -26.23
N GLN A 315 -9.94 -4.80 -27.04
CA GLN A 315 -10.19 -6.15 -26.56
C GLN A 315 -8.89 -6.95 -26.60
N PHE A 316 -8.51 -7.50 -25.45
CA PHE A 316 -7.40 -8.42 -25.31
C PHE A 316 -7.95 -9.83 -25.17
N LYS A 317 -7.28 -10.80 -25.80
CA LYS A 317 -7.59 -12.22 -25.66
C LYS A 317 -6.30 -13.00 -25.52
N TYR A 318 -6.15 -13.72 -24.42
CA TYR A 318 -5.00 -14.61 -24.19
C TYR A 318 -5.47 -16.04 -23.92
N GLY A 319 -4.78 -17.02 -24.52
CA GLY A 319 -4.99 -18.42 -24.19
C GLY A 319 -4.47 -18.73 -22.78
N LEU A 320 -5.31 -19.32 -21.93
CA LEU A 320 -4.97 -19.62 -20.53
C LEU A 320 -3.74 -20.52 -20.42
N LYS A 321 -3.68 -21.56 -21.26
CA LYS A 321 -2.54 -22.48 -21.30
C LYS A 321 -1.22 -21.77 -21.60
N ASP A 322 -1.24 -20.79 -22.49
CA ASP A 322 -0.03 -20.08 -22.90
C ASP A 322 0.45 -19.11 -21.82
N ILE A 323 -0.45 -18.35 -21.19
CA ILE A 323 -0.08 -17.44 -20.10
C ILE A 323 0.38 -18.21 -18.85
N PHE A 324 -0.23 -19.36 -18.55
CA PHE A 324 0.18 -20.22 -17.44
C PHE A 324 1.54 -20.86 -17.69
N LYS A 325 1.78 -21.39 -18.89
CA LYS A 325 3.11 -21.88 -19.27
C LYS A 325 4.15 -20.75 -19.21
N ALA A 326 3.82 -19.57 -19.70
CA ALA A 326 4.75 -18.45 -19.73
C ALA A 326 5.14 -17.97 -18.32
N ILE A 327 4.20 -17.90 -17.38
CA ILE A 327 4.52 -17.48 -16.01
C ILE A 327 5.37 -18.53 -15.27
N ASP A 328 5.10 -19.82 -15.49
CA ASP A 328 5.90 -20.90 -14.90
C ASP A 328 7.33 -20.91 -15.45
N THR A 329 7.53 -20.75 -16.76
CA THR A 329 8.87 -20.63 -17.35
C THR A 329 9.63 -19.42 -16.79
N LEU A 330 8.94 -18.30 -16.50
CA LEU A 330 9.59 -17.15 -15.88
C LEU A 330 10.02 -17.43 -14.43
N TYR A 331 9.25 -18.24 -13.69
CA TYR A 331 9.65 -18.71 -12.35
C TYR A 331 10.87 -19.63 -12.40
N GLU A 332 10.89 -20.58 -13.34
CA GLU A 332 12.01 -21.50 -13.53
C GLU A 332 13.30 -20.75 -13.88
N ASN A 333 13.24 -19.66 -14.63
CA ASN A 333 14.44 -18.87 -14.96
C ASN A 333 14.99 -18.03 -13.78
N GLN A 334 14.26 -17.94 -12.66
CA GLN A 334 14.69 -17.19 -11.47
C GLN A 334 15.28 -18.07 -10.37
N ASN A 335 15.18 -19.40 -10.48
CA ASN A 335 15.66 -20.37 -9.49
C ASN A 335 16.62 -21.36 -10.15
#